data_AF-A0A8T2ILE4-F1
#
_entry.id   AF-A0A8T2ILE4-F1
#
_cell.length_a   1.000
_cell.length_b   1.000
_cell.length_c   1.000
_cell.angle_alpha   90.00
_cell.angle_beta   90.00
_cell.angle_gamma   90.00
#
_symmetry.space_group_name_H-M   'P 1'
#
loop_
_entity.id
_entity.type
_entity.pdbx_description
1 polymer ?
#
loop_
_entity_poly.entity_id
_entity_poly.type
_entity_poly.pdbx_seq_one_letter_code
_entity_poly.pdbx_strand_id
1 'polypeptide(L)'
;NSKNASLNGCENGAANQNGSSFMASDTVINLAPSSKEKPDPNNLVFGSVFTDHMLCIEWSKDGGWEKPVIKPFQNLSVHPAISAFHYAVQVSGPDGISPSSV
;
A
#
# COMPACT_ATOMS: atom_id res chain seq x y z
N ASN A 1 -4.65 31.11 -39.49
CA ASN A 1 -4.71 29.64 -39.58
C ASN A 1 -3.45 29.08 -38.91
N SER A 2 -3.66 28.26 -37.88
CA SER A 2 -2.71 27.49 -37.05
C SER A 2 -1.57 28.24 -36.32
N LYS A 3 -1.74 28.38 -35.00
CA LYS A 3 -0.68 28.67 -34.01
C LYS A 3 0.07 27.36 -33.73
N ASN A 4 1.40 27.37 -33.75
CA ASN A 4 2.19 26.26 -33.22
C ASN A 4 2.04 26.23 -31.68
N ALA A 5 1.76 25.07 -31.13
CA ALA A 5 1.78 24.83 -29.70
C ALA A 5 2.94 23.87 -29.44
N SER A 6 4.01 24.38 -28.84
CA SER A 6 5.08 23.57 -28.28
C SER A 6 4.49 22.85 -27.07
N LEU A 7 4.14 21.57 -27.23
CA LEU A 7 3.85 20.69 -26.10
C LEU A 7 5.18 20.32 -25.46
N ASN A 8 5.52 21.05 -24.40
CA ASN A 8 6.56 20.63 -23.47
C ASN A 8 6.09 19.32 -22.83
N GLY A 9 6.78 18.22 -23.15
CA GLY A 9 6.52 16.91 -22.57
C GLY A 9 6.76 16.96 -21.06
N CYS A 10 5.81 16.45 -20.30
CA CYS A 10 5.97 16.16 -18.89
C CYS A 10 7.14 15.17 -18.72
N GLU A 11 8.18 15.60 -18.03
CA GLU A 11 9.25 14.75 -17.53
C GLU A 11 8.65 13.75 -16.54
N ASN A 12 8.20 12.60 -17.05
CA ASN A 12 7.80 11.49 -16.19
C ASN A 12 9.07 10.84 -15.65
N GLY A 13 9.21 10.90 -14.33
CA GLY A 13 10.31 10.31 -13.57
C GLY A 13 10.62 8.90 -14.04
N ALA A 14 11.92 8.65 -14.23
CA ALA A 14 12.44 7.40 -14.74
C ALA A 14 11.92 6.21 -13.92
N ALA A 15 11.14 5.34 -14.56
CA ALA A 15 10.88 4.00 -14.07
C ALA A 15 12.21 3.30 -13.79
N ASN A 16 12.40 2.79 -12.57
CA ASN A 16 13.58 2.01 -12.21
C ASN A 16 13.49 0.63 -12.88
N GLN A 17 14.07 0.52 -14.07
CA GLN A 17 14.08 -0.69 -14.92
C GLN A 17 15.03 -1.80 -14.41
N ASN A 18 15.41 -1.84 -13.13
CA ASN A 18 16.42 -2.77 -12.63
C ASN A 18 15.98 -3.69 -11.47
N GLY A 19 14.69 -3.74 -11.12
CA GLY A 19 14.19 -4.70 -10.15
C GLY A 19 12.76 -5.13 -10.47
N SER A 20 12.50 -6.43 -10.57
CA SER A 20 11.14 -6.99 -10.71
C SER A 20 10.28 -6.77 -9.45
N SER A 21 10.86 -6.25 -8.37
CA SER A 21 10.27 -6.10 -7.05
C SER A 21 10.74 -4.80 -6.38
N PHE A 22 9.94 -4.31 -5.43
CA PHE A 22 10.35 -3.25 -4.50
C PHE A 22 11.51 -3.71 -3.59
N MET A 23 12.35 -2.77 -3.17
CA MET A 23 13.47 -3.01 -2.25
C MET A 23 13.17 -2.48 -0.86
N ALA A 24 13.46 -3.27 0.18
CA ALA A 24 13.27 -2.86 1.57
C ALA A 24 14.16 -1.67 1.97
N SER A 25 15.34 -1.53 1.35
CA SER A 25 16.25 -0.38 1.56
C SER A 25 15.63 0.97 1.18
N ASP A 26 14.65 0.95 0.28
CA ASP A 26 14.04 2.16 -0.28
C ASP A 26 12.79 2.58 0.51
N THR A 27 12.55 1.94 1.67
CA THR A 27 11.36 2.18 2.50
C THR A 27 11.35 3.60 3.04
N VAL A 28 10.24 4.29 2.85
CA VAL A 28 9.95 5.60 3.46
C VAL A 28 9.12 5.38 4.72
N ILE A 29 9.52 6.00 5.84
CA ILE A 29 8.85 5.85 7.14
C ILE A 29 8.19 7.16 7.55
N ASN A 30 6.87 7.16 7.62
CA ASN A 30 6.04 8.25 8.12
C ASN A 30 5.46 7.86 9.48
N LEU A 31 5.95 8.50 10.55
CA LEU A 31 5.53 8.19 11.91
C LEU A 31 4.12 8.71 12.22
N ALA A 32 3.37 7.95 13.02
CA ALA A 32 2.11 8.40 13.57
C ALA A 32 2.35 9.54 14.56
N PRO A 33 1.48 10.58 14.58
CA PRO A 33 1.64 11.72 15.49
C PRO A 33 1.42 11.34 16.96
N SER A 34 0.70 10.24 17.22
CA SER A 34 0.42 9.72 18.55
C SER A 34 0.34 8.19 18.49
N SER A 35 0.76 7.52 19.57
CA SER A 35 0.68 6.07 19.70
C SER A 35 -0.57 5.67 20.49
N LYS A 36 -1.27 4.63 20.04
CA LYS A 36 -2.40 4.03 20.75
C LYS A 36 -1.91 3.24 21.96
N GLU A 37 -2.72 3.21 23.01
CA GLU A 37 -2.47 2.35 24.17
C GLU A 37 -2.51 0.88 23.73
N LYS A 38 -1.54 0.09 24.21
CA LYS A 38 -1.47 -1.33 23.91
C LYS A 38 -2.57 -2.06 24.69
N PRO A 39 -3.39 -2.91 24.05
CA PRO A 39 -4.42 -3.68 24.74
C PRO A 39 -3.81 -4.69 25.72
N ASP A 40 -4.60 -5.10 26.71
CA ASP A 40 -4.22 -6.17 27.65
C ASP A 40 -3.97 -7.48 26.89
N PRO A 41 -2.76 -8.08 26.98
CA PRO A 41 -2.45 -9.34 26.33
C PRO A 41 -3.37 -10.51 26.71
N ASN A 42 -3.99 -10.49 27.90
CA ASN A 42 -4.85 -11.58 28.37
C ASN A 42 -6.29 -11.50 27.83
N ASN A 43 -6.67 -10.40 27.18
CA ASN A 43 -8.03 -10.17 26.70
C ASN A 43 -8.02 -9.66 25.24
N LEU A 44 -7.41 -10.44 24.35
CA LEU A 44 -7.31 -10.12 22.93
C LEU A 44 -8.35 -10.88 22.12
N VAL A 45 -9.16 -10.15 21.36
CA VAL A 45 -10.05 -10.72 20.33
C VAL A 45 -9.37 -10.60 18.97
N PHE A 46 -9.23 -11.72 18.28
CA PHE A 46 -8.57 -11.78 16.98
C PHE A 46 -9.19 -10.80 15.96
N GLY A 47 -8.34 -10.05 15.24
CA GLY A 47 -8.75 -9.16 14.15
C GLY A 47 -9.48 -7.87 14.58
N SER A 48 -9.54 -7.56 15.88
CA SER A 48 -10.32 -6.42 16.40
C SER A 48 -9.47 -5.15 16.66
N VAL A 49 -8.18 -5.31 16.99
CA VAL A 49 -7.28 -4.21 17.33
C VAL A 49 -6.10 -4.18 16.36
N PHE A 50 -5.80 -3.00 15.82
CA PHE A 50 -4.71 -2.76 14.87
C PHE A 50 -3.67 -1.80 15.43
N THR A 51 -2.41 -1.97 15.01
CA THR A 51 -1.26 -1.13 15.41
C THR A 51 -1.33 0.29 14.84
N ASP A 52 -0.37 1.14 15.21
CA ASP A 52 -0.31 2.54 14.80
C ASP A 52 0.04 2.75 13.31
N HIS A 53 0.68 1.77 12.68
CA HIS A 53 1.21 1.88 11.32
C HIS A 53 0.76 0.73 10.43
N MET A 54 0.79 0.99 9.13
CA MET A 54 0.55 0.04 8.06
C MET A 54 1.64 0.14 6.99
N LEU A 55 1.94 -0.96 6.31
CA LEU A 55 2.80 -0.98 5.12
C LEU A 55 1.92 -0.83 3.87
N CYS A 56 2.34 0.03 2.94
CA CYS A 56 1.68 0.25 1.67
C CYS A 56 2.73 0.31 0.55
N ILE A 57 2.47 -0.41 -0.54
CA ILE A 57 3.34 -0.44 -1.72
C ILE A 57 2.41 -0.41 -2.93
N GLU A 58 2.53 0.63 -3.75
CA GLU A 58 1.73 0.77 -4.96
C GLU A 58 2.41 0.09 -6.14
N TRP A 59 1.59 -0.40 -7.07
CA TRP A 59 2.05 -0.96 -8.32
C TRP A 59 1.21 -0.42 -9.46
N SER A 60 1.88 -0.04 -10.55
CA SER A 60 1.23 0.33 -11.80
C SER A 60 1.85 -0.42 -12.97
N LYS A 61 1.07 -0.61 -14.04
CA LYS A 61 1.56 -1.28 -15.26
C LYS A 61 2.71 -0.51 -15.91
N ASP A 62 2.66 0.82 -15.86
CA ASP A 62 3.62 1.69 -16.55
C ASP A 62 4.85 1.99 -15.70
N GLY A 63 4.69 2.03 -14.36
CA GLY A 63 5.76 2.38 -13.40
C GLY A 63 6.35 1.21 -12.62
N GLY A 64 5.72 0.02 -12.65
CA GLY A 64 6.11 -1.11 -11.84
C GLY A 64 5.82 -0.88 -10.36
N TRP A 65 6.66 -1.45 -9.49
CA TRP A 65 6.58 -1.28 -8.05
C TRP A 65 7.11 0.09 -7.61
N GLU A 66 6.33 0.78 -6.79
CA GLU A 66 6.78 1.99 -6.12
C GLU A 66 7.56 1.69 -4.83
N LYS A 67 8.13 2.74 -4.23
CA LYS A 67 8.86 2.62 -2.96
C LYS A 67 7.91 2.16 -1.85
N PRO A 68 8.33 1.23 -0.98
CA PRO A 68 7.52 0.85 0.18
C PRO A 68 7.34 2.03 1.14
N VAL A 69 6.14 2.20 1.67
CA VAL A 69 5.84 3.26 2.64
C VAL A 69 5.24 2.66 3.90
N ILE A 70 5.90 2.86 5.04
CA ILE A 70 5.31 2.66 6.37
C ILE A 70 4.64 3.96 6.76
N LYS A 71 3.31 3.95 6.95
CA LYS A 71 2.53 5.17 7.25
C LYS A 71 1.53 4.94 8.38
N PRO A 72 0.97 6.00 8.99
CA PRO A 72 -0.05 5.85 10.02
C PRO A 72 -1.24 5.06 9.47
N PHE A 73 -1.79 4.17 10.31
CA PHE A 73 -2.95 3.36 9.97
C PHE A 73 -4.13 4.24 9.59
N GLN A 74 -4.70 4.03 8.42
CA GLN A 74 -5.78 4.84 7.86
C GLN A 74 -6.63 4.03 6.90
N ASN A 75 -7.81 4.56 6.57
CA ASN A 75 -8.68 3.96 5.55
C ASN A 75 -8.03 4.03 4.17
N LEU A 76 -8.27 3.01 3.36
CA LEU A 76 -7.83 2.98 1.97
C LEU A 76 -8.71 3.91 1.13
N SER A 77 -8.09 4.90 0.47
CA SER A 77 -8.76 5.71 -0.54
C SER A 77 -8.60 5.01 -1.89
N VAL A 78 -9.68 4.48 -2.44
CA VAL A 78 -9.69 3.70 -3.68
C VAL A 78 -10.83 4.12 -4.58
N HIS A 79 -10.66 3.93 -5.88
CA HIS A 79 -11.72 4.18 -6.85
C HIS A 79 -12.88 3.17 -6.65
N PRO A 80 -14.16 3.58 -6.70
CA PRO A 80 -15.28 2.65 -6.49
C PRO A 80 -15.36 1.49 -7.50
N ALA A 81 -14.71 1.65 -8.65
CA ALA A 81 -14.62 0.62 -9.70
C ALA A 81 -13.38 -0.29 -9.62
N ILE A 82 -12.65 -0.34 -8.49
CA ILE A 82 -11.51 -1.26 -8.37
C ILE A 82 -11.93 -2.72 -8.51
N SER A 83 -11.15 -3.51 -9.25
CA SER A 83 -11.44 -4.92 -9.51
C SER A 83 -11.55 -5.78 -8.25
N ALA A 84 -10.84 -5.42 -7.17
CA ALA A 84 -10.94 -6.10 -5.88
C ALA A 84 -12.38 -6.11 -5.33
N PHE A 85 -13.17 -5.06 -5.56
CA PHE A 85 -14.55 -4.97 -5.08
C PHE A 85 -15.58 -5.63 -6.00
N HIS A 86 -15.32 -5.66 -7.31
CA HIS A 86 -16.27 -6.19 -8.30
C HIS A 86 -16.05 -7.66 -8.61
N TYR A 87 -14.80 -8.12 -8.58
CA TYR A 87 -14.41 -9.45 -9.03
C TYR A 87 -13.50 -10.18 -8.02
N ALA A 88 -13.44 -9.71 -6.78
CA ALA A 88 -12.64 -10.30 -5.70
C ALA A 88 -11.18 -10.56 -6.08
N VAL A 89 -10.58 -9.66 -6.88
CA VAL A 89 -9.14 -9.69 -7.21
C VAL A 89 -8.34 -9.29 -5.98
N GLN A 90 -8.17 -10.24 -5.07
CA GLN A 90 -7.44 -10.11 -3.82
C GLN A 90 -6.86 -11.47 -3.41
N VAL A 91 -5.76 -11.45 -2.67
CA VAL A 91 -5.14 -12.65 -2.09
C VAL A 91 -4.58 -12.30 -0.72
N SER A 92 -4.79 -13.16 0.27
CA SER A 92 -4.30 -12.98 1.63
C SER A 92 -3.43 -14.17 2.03
N GLY A 93 -2.11 -14.11 1.75
CA GLY A 93 -1.12 -15.10 2.15
C GLY A 93 -1.31 -16.53 1.60
N PRO A 94 -0.27 -17.37 1.58
CA PRO A 94 -0.39 -18.79 1.22
C PRO A 94 -1.06 -19.63 2.32
N ASP A 95 -0.99 -19.18 3.58
CA ASP A 95 -1.55 -19.88 4.72
C ASP A 95 -2.87 -19.21 5.12
N GLY A 96 -3.98 -19.79 4.66
CA GLY A 96 -5.30 -19.44 5.16
C GLY A 96 -5.28 -19.50 6.69
N ILE A 97 -5.76 -18.44 7.33
CA ILE A 97 -5.82 -18.34 8.80
C ILE A 97 -6.64 -19.54 9.31
N SER A 98 -5.95 -20.53 9.88
CA SER A 98 -6.63 -21.66 10.51
C SER A 98 -7.42 -21.15 11.71
N PRO A 99 -8.73 -21.39 11.80
CA PRO A 99 -9.54 -20.99 12.97
C PRO A 99 -9.16 -21.73 14.26
N SER A 100 -8.27 -22.73 14.20
CA SER A 100 -8.05 -23.71 15.27
C SER A 100 -6.88 -23.41 16.22
N SER A 101 -6.45 -22.15 16.37
CA SER A 101 -5.35 -21.80 17.30
C SER A 101 -5.70 -20.66 18.26
N VAL A 102 -6.99 -20.51 18.57
CA VAL A 102 -7.44 -19.87 19.82
C VAL A 102 -7.51 -20.88 20.95
#